data_AF-A0AA49JNI8-F1
#
_entry.id   AF-A0AA49JNI8-F1
#
_cell.length_a   1.000
_cell.length_b   1.000
_cell.length_c   1.000
_cell.angle_alpha   90.00
_cell.angle_beta   90.00
_cell.angle_gamma   90.00
#
_symmetry.space_group_name_H-M   'P 1'
#
loop_
_entity.id
_entity.type
_entity.pdbx_description
1 polymer ?
#
loop_
_entity_poly.entity_id
_entity_poly.type
_entity_poly.pdbx_seq_one_letter_code
_entity_poly.pdbx_strand_id
1 'polypeptide(L)'
;MIQIDDAGSGSLVGGTCIGVMRVETNEYHYDIIPLECYTKDNFSNKLYLKKATEIAIKYLNMMNVGKREEICVCRGYMFDCLRDYLKTNGYNYKSTKILNPLQDKIEKTFEDYALSLGLSKRFLSYTKYPFHFHRLLKWVYADYYNRYKLCKTGWKSFIKYGSLEIDESYSELKKNKNLYCLKCGNKIDIGPVKIIKFKSNYLNVIYLHVNC
;
A
#
# COMPACT_ATOMS: atom_id res chain seq x y z
N MET A 1 -23.13 -14.04 -5.36
CA MET A 1 -22.68 -12.67 -5.59
C MET A 1 -21.18 -12.62 -5.39
N ILE A 2 -20.48 -12.11 -6.39
CA ILE A 2 -19.04 -11.88 -6.32
C ILE A 2 -18.80 -10.41 -5.98
N GLN A 3 -17.84 -10.13 -5.12
CA GLN A 3 -17.34 -8.78 -4.84
C GLN A 3 -15.85 -8.71 -5.23
N ILE A 4 -15.44 -7.58 -5.80
CA ILE A 4 -14.06 -7.29 -6.21
C ILE A 4 -13.67 -5.91 -5.70
N ASP A 5 -12.59 -5.84 -4.94
CA ASP A 5 -12.10 -4.60 -4.32
C ASP A 5 -10.57 -4.53 -4.30
N ASP A 6 -10.04 -3.35 -4.02
CA ASP A 6 -8.61 -3.11 -3.86
C ASP A 6 -8.26 -2.50 -2.49
N ALA A 7 -7.08 -2.84 -1.98
CA ALA A 7 -6.53 -2.21 -0.79
C ALA A 7 -5.06 -1.84 -1.00
N GLY A 8 -4.67 -0.67 -0.49
CA GLY A 8 -3.29 -0.21 -0.61
C GLY A 8 -2.96 0.52 -1.90
N SER A 9 -3.93 0.78 -2.79
CA SER A 9 -3.74 1.61 -3.98
C SER A 9 -3.20 2.99 -3.60
N GLY A 10 -3.67 3.59 -2.50
CA GLY A 10 -3.19 4.84 -1.92
C GLY A 10 -1.89 4.77 -1.09
N SER A 11 -1.30 3.59 -0.87
CA SER A 11 -0.03 3.43 -0.13
C SER A 11 1.19 3.69 -1.03
N LEU A 12 2.18 4.43 -0.51
CA LEU A 12 3.48 4.59 -1.19
C LEU A 12 4.30 3.29 -1.18
N VAL A 13 4.22 2.53 -0.10
CA VAL A 13 5.01 1.32 0.13
C VAL A 13 4.17 0.09 -0.18
N GLY A 14 4.79 -0.89 -0.85
CA GLY A 14 4.18 -2.15 -1.26
C GLY A 14 3.35 -2.05 -2.54
N GLY A 15 2.94 -3.22 -3.02
CA GLY A 15 1.96 -3.35 -4.09
C GLY A 15 0.53 -2.98 -3.64
N THR A 16 -0.42 -3.14 -4.56
CA THR A 16 -1.86 -3.02 -4.23
C THR A 16 -2.47 -4.41 -4.15
N CYS A 17 -3.17 -4.69 -3.07
CA CYS A 17 -3.92 -5.94 -2.91
C CYS A 17 -5.20 -5.88 -3.73
N ILE A 18 -5.48 -6.91 -4.53
CA ILE A 18 -6.73 -7.10 -5.27
C ILE A 18 -7.40 -8.33 -4.69
N GLY A 19 -8.62 -8.16 -4.18
CA GLY A 19 -9.39 -9.21 -3.53
C GLY A 19 -10.66 -9.54 -4.30
N VAL A 20 -10.98 -10.83 -4.40
CA VAL A 20 -12.20 -11.36 -5.01
C VAL A 20 -12.86 -12.28 -4.00
N MET A 21 -14.15 -12.08 -3.74
CA MET A 21 -14.90 -12.87 -2.75
C MET A 21 -16.27 -13.29 -3.26
N ARG A 22 -16.63 -14.55 -3.03
CA ARG A 22 -18.01 -15.03 -3.12
C ARG A 22 -18.63 -14.89 -1.74
N VAL A 23 -19.62 -14.01 -1.61
CA VAL A 23 -20.14 -13.61 -0.30
C VAL A 23 -20.89 -14.77 0.38
N GLU A 24 -21.61 -15.59 -0.40
CA GLU A 24 -22.43 -16.68 0.13
C GLU A 24 -21.60 -17.81 0.76
N THR A 25 -20.42 -18.09 0.21
CA THR A 25 -19.55 -19.20 0.65
C THR A 25 -18.36 -18.74 1.48
N ASN A 26 -18.16 -17.42 1.60
CA ASN A 26 -16.94 -16.80 2.14
C ASN A 26 -15.63 -17.19 1.43
N GLU A 27 -15.71 -17.79 0.24
CA GLU A 27 -14.56 -18.08 -0.60
C GLU A 27 -13.89 -16.76 -1.00
N TYR A 28 -12.63 -16.60 -0.62
CA TYR A 28 -11.86 -15.37 -0.79
C TYR A 28 -10.50 -15.70 -1.38
N HIS A 29 -10.17 -15.00 -2.45
CA HIS A 29 -8.86 -15.05 -3.09
C HIS A 29 -8.30 -13.64 -3.24
N TYR A 30 -6.99 -13.51 -3.19
CA TYR A 30 -6.32 -12.24 -3.40
C TYR A 30 -4.93 -12.43 -3.99
N ASP A 31 -4.44 -11.37 -4.63
CA ASP A 31 -3.06 -11.27 -5.07
C ASP A 31 -2.57 -9.82 -4.88
N ILE A 32 -1.25 -9.64 -4.84
CA ILE A 32 -0.62 -8.32 -4.73
C ILE A 32 -0.10 -7.92 -6.12
N ILE A 33 -0.53 -6.75 -6.61
CA ILE A 33 0.06 -6.16 -7.81
C ILE A 33 1.55 -5.91 -7.54
N PRO A 34 2.44 -6.50 -8.34
CA PRO A 34 3.87 -6.50 -8.07
C PRO A 34 4.46 -5.09 -8.31
N LEU A 35 5.53 -4.75 -7.59
CA LEU A 35 6.09 -3.38 -7.58
C LEU A 35 6.65 -2.95 -8.95
N GLU A 36 6.99 -3.92 -9.79
CA GLU A 36 7.42 -3.74 -11.17
C GLU A 36 6.35 -3.01 -11.98
N CYS A 37 5.06 -3.20 -11.68
CA CYS A 37 3.97 -2.47 -12.33
C CYS A 37 3.91 -0.98 -11.94
N TYR A 38 4.64 -0.59 -10.88
CA TYR A 38 4.67 0.76 -10.33
C TYR A 38 6.00 1.48 -10.58
N THR A 39 6.88 0.98 -11.45
CA THR A 39 8.05 1.73 -11.90
C THR A 39 7.65 2.96 -12.71
N LYS A 40 8.56 3.92 -12.92
CA LYS A 40 8.27 5.14 -13.70
C LYS A 40 7.68 4.83 -15.08
N ASP A 41 8.28 3.89 -15.79
CA ASP A 41 7.86 3.52 -17.15
C ASP A 41 6.58 2.67 -17.14
N ASN A 42 6.42 1.76 -16.18
CA ASN A 42 5.23 0.90 -16.14
C ASN A 42 4.00 1.62 -15.58
N PHE A 43 4.20 2.57 -14.66
CA PHE A 43 3.13 3.37 -14.09
C PHE A 43 2.52 4.33 -15.11
N SER A 44 3.35 4.97 -15.95
CA SER A 44 2.86 5.83 -17.04
C SER A 44 2.04 5.05 -18.07
N ASN A 45 2.45 3.81 -18.34
CA ASN A 45 1.73 2.86 -19.19
C ASN A 45 0.53 2.18 -18.49
N LYS A 46 0.21 2.56 -17.24
CA LYS A 46 -0.89 2.03 -16.43
C LYS A 46 -0.89 0.49 -16.31
N LEU A 47 0.29 -0.15 -16.28
CA LEU A 47 0.36 -1.62 -16.21
C LEU A 47 -0.30 -2.20 -14.96
N TYR A 48 -0.33 -1.44 -13.87
CA TYR A 48 -1.05 -1.83 -12.65
C TYR A 48 -2.56 -2.05 -12.88
N LEU A 49 -3.21 -1.30 -13.79
CA LEU A 49 -4.64 -1.52 -14.12
C LEU A 49 -4.83 -2.81 -14.89
N LYS A 50 -3.94 -3.10 -15.86
CA LYS A 50 -3.95 -4.37 -16.59
C LYS A 50 -3.73 -5.54 -15.63
N LYS A 51 -2.77 -5.39 -14.70
CA LYS A 51 -2.47 -6.42 -13.72
C LYS A 51 -3.61 -6.65 -12.73
N ALA A 52 -4.30 -5.60 -12.29
CA ALA A 52 -5.51 -5.72 -11.48
C ALA A 52 -6.58 -6.56 -12.19
N THR A 53 -6.81 -6.30 -13.47
CA THR A 53 -7.74 -7.05 -14.31
C THR A 53 -7.31 -8.51 -14.47
N GLU A 54 -6.04 -8.78 -14.74
CA GLU A 54 -5.51 -10.16 -14.83
C GLU A 54 -5.76 -10.95 -13.55
N ILE A 55 -5.48 -10.35 -12.38
CA ILE A 55 -5.71 -10.98 -11.08
C ILE A 55 -7.19 -11.27 -10.87
N ALA A 56 -8.07 -10.30 -11.14
CA ALA A 56 -9.50 -10.47 -10.99
C ALA A 56 -10.05 -11.58 -11.91
N ILE A 57 -9.65 -11.60 -13.20
CA ILE A 57 -10.08 -12.62 -14.17
C ILE A 57 -9.58 -14.00 -13.75
N LYS A 58 -8.33 -14.12 -13.30
CA LYS A 58 -7.75 -15.37 -12.78
C LYS A 58 -8.66 -15.98 -11.71
N TYR A 59 -9.10 -15.17 -10.73
CA TYR A 59 -9.95 -15.68 -9.66
C TYR A 59 -11.41 -15.90 -10.06
N LEU A 60 -11.98 -15.06 -10.94
CA LEU A 60 -13.30 -15.33 -11.51
C LEU A 60 -13.34 -16.69 -12.23
N ASN A 61 -12.29 -17.02 -12.99
CA ASN A 61 -12.16 -18.31 -13.67
C ASN A 61 -11.98 -19.46 -12.67
N MET A 62 -11.08 -19.29 -11.68
CA MET A 62 -10.82 -20.30 -10.64
C MET A 62 -12.08 -20.64 -9.83
N MET A 63 -12.91 -19.63 -9.54
CA MET A 63 -14.18 -19.75 -8.82
C MET A 63 -15.35 -20.20 -9.71
N ASN A 64 -15.07 -20.50 -10.99
CA ASN A 64 -16.05 -20.88 -12.01
C ASN A 64 -17.26 -19.92 -12.08
N VAL A 65 -17.00 -18.61 -12.04
CA VAL A 65 -18.08 -17.61 -11.99
C VAL A 65 -18.87 -17.59 -13.29
N GLY A 66 -20.16 -17.87 -13.19
CA GLY A 66 -21.07 -17.86 -14.33
C GLY A 66 -21.41 -16.45 -14.83
N LYS A 67 -21.73 -16.31 -16.12
CA LYS A 67 -22.08 -15.01 -16.74
C LYS A 67 -23.29 -14.31 -16.12
N ARG A 68 -24.23 -15.09 -15.57
CA ARG A 68 -25.46 -14.58 -14.93
C ARG A 68 -25.27 -14.20 -13.48
N GLU A 69 -24.19 -14.66 -12.84
CA GLU A 69 -23.91 -14.33 -11.45
C GLU A 69 -23.61 -12.84 -11.32
N GLU A 70 -24.16 -12.20 -10.30
CA GLU A 70 -23.90 -10.79 -10.05
C GLU A 70 -22.46 -10.58 -9.56
N ILE A 71 -21.72 -9.73 -10.26
CA ILE A 71 -20.36 -9.28 -9.91
C ILE A 71 -20.41 -7.80 -9.51
N CYS A 72 -20.21 -7.51 -8.23
CA CYS A 72 -20.01 -6.18 -7.69
C CYS A 72 -18.53 -5.79 -7.80
N VAL A 73 -18.23 -4.74 -8.55
CA VAL A 73 -16.86 -4.21 -8.69
C VAL A 73 -16.77 -2.86 -8.00
N CYS A 74 -15.71 -2.64 -7.23
CA CYS A 74 -15.43 -1.35 -6.62
C CYS A 74 -15.39 -0.22 -7.66
N ARG A 75 -15.99 0.92 -7.32
CA ARG A 75 -16.03 2.13 -8.16
C ARG A 75 -14.67 2.79 -8.38
N GLY A 76 -13.63 2.35 -7.66
CA GLY A 76 -12.27 2.86 -7.80
C GLY A 76 -11.72 2.70 -9.23
N TYR A 77 -10.81 3.59 -9.59
CA TYR A 77 -10.15 3.60 -10.91
C TYR A 77 -9.32 2.34 -11.17
N MET A 78 -8.94 1.60 -10.12
CA MET A 78 -8.14 0.37 -10.21
C MET A 78 -8.77 -0.68 -11.14
N PHE A 79 -10.09 -0.64 -11.29
CA PHE A 79 -10.86 -1.63 -12.04
C PHE A 79 -11.45 -1.11 -13.36
N ASP A 80 -10.96 0.01 -13.90
CA ASP A 80 -11.43 0.55 -15.19
C ASP A 80 -11.33 -0.51 -16.30
N CYS A 81 -10.13 -1.10 -16.48
CA CYS A 81 -9.91 -2.14 -17.48
C CYS A 81 -10.73 -3.42 -17.23
N LEU A 82 -11.02 -3.75 -15.97
CA LEU A 82 -11.81 -4.93 -15.62
C LEU A 82 -13.27 -4.73 -16.02
N ARG A 83 -13.83 -3.54 -15.79
CA ARG A 83 -15.21 -3.23 -16.19
C ARG A 83 -15.39 -3.34 -17.70
N ASP A 84 -14.44 -2.84 -18.49
CA ASP A 84 -14.46 -2.98 -19.95
C ASP A 84 -14.43 -4.45 -20.38
N TYR A 85 -13.58 -5.26 -19.73
CA TYR A 85 -13.53 -6.70 -19.96
C TYR A 85 -14.86 -7.39 -19.63
N LEU A 86 -15.42 -7.14 -18.45
CA LEU A 86 -16.67 -7.76 -17.99
C LEU A 86 -17.82 -7.42 -18.93
N LYS A 87 -17.92 -6.15 -19.34
CA LYS A 87 -18.92 -5.67 -20.31
C LYS A 87 -18.79 -6.38 -21.66
N THR A 88 -17.58 -6.37 -22.23
CA THR A 88 -17.29 -6.96 -23.54
C THR A 88 -17.57 -8.46 -23.58
N ASN A 89 -17.37 -9.13 -22.45
CA ASN A 89 -17.57 -10.57 -22.31
C ASN A 89 -18.96 -10.95 -21.79
N GLY A 90 -19.90 -10.00 -21.67
CA GLY A 90 -21.29 -10.28 -21.29
C GLY A 90 -21.48 -10.81 -19.85
N TYR A 91 -20.61 -10.41 -18.92
CA TYR A 91 -20.81 -10.70 -17.50
C TYR A 91 -21.86 -9.75 -16.88
N ASN A 92 -22.69 -10.28 -15.99
CA ASN A 92 -23.60 -9.49 -15.15
C ASN A 92 -22.81 -8.78 -14.04
N TYR A 93 -22.32 -7.57 -14.31
CA TYR A 93 -21.57 -6.78 -13.33
C TYR A 93 -22.20 -5.41 -13.04
N LYS A 94 -21.95 -4.90 -11.83
CA LYS A 94 -22.30 -3.54 -11.42
C LYS A 94 -21.13 -2.84 -10.71
N SER A 95 -20.99 -1.54 -10.97
CA SER A 95 -20.01 -0.70 -10.29
C SER A 95 -20.60 -0.13 -9.00
N THR A 96 -20.12 -0.59 -7.84
CA THR A 96 -20.70 -0.24 -6.55
C THR A 96 -19.63 0.07 -5.50
N LYS A 97 -20.04 0.70 -4.39
CA LYS A 97 -19.20 0.72 -3.21
C LYS A 97 -19.20 -0.70 -2.64
N ILE A 98 -18.02 -1.29 -2.48
CA ILE A 98 -17.87 -2.56 -1.78
C ILE A 98 -17.99 -2.28 -0.29
N LEU A 99 -18.71 -3.17 0.39
CA LEU A 99 -18.91 -3.14 1.83
C LEU A 99 -18.47 -4.50 2.39
N ASN A 100 -18.75 -4.72 3.67
CA ASN A 100 -18.48 -5.99 4.30
C ASN A 100 -19.25 -7.15 3.65
N PRO A 101 -18.66 -8.36 3.60
CA PRO A 101 -17.43 -8.77 4.30
C PRO A 101 -16.10 -8.52 3.56
N LEU A 102 -16.12 -8.22 2.25
CA LEU A 102 -14.86 -8.11 1.49
C LEU A 102 -14.02 -6.92 1.96
N GLN A 103 -14.64 -5.77 2.25
CA GLN A 103 -13.91 -4.57 2.65
C GLN A 103 -13.00 -4.84 3.86
N ASP A 104 -13.54 -5.28 5.00
CA ASP A 104 -12.72 -5.58 6.19
C ASP A 104 -11.64 -6.65 5.90
N LYS A 105 -11.97 -7.67 5.10
CA LYS A 105 -11.07 -8.79 4.81
C LYS A 105 -9.87 -8.39 3.95
N ILE A 106 -10.10 -7.62 2.89
CA ILE A 106 -9.02 -7.12 2.03
C ILE A 106 -8.19 -6.05 2.73
N GLU A 107 -8.84 -5.22 3.54
CA GLU A 107 -8.19 -4.23 4.38
C GLU A 107 -7.18 -4.90 5.33
N LYS A 108 -7.63 -5.95 6.04
CA LYS A 108 -6.77 -6.76 6.91
C LYS A 108 -5.64 -7.45 6.17
N THR A 109 -5.93 -8.00 5.00
CA THR A 109 -4.94 -8.68 4.14
C THR A 109 -3.82 -7.73 3.72
N PHE A 110 -4.17 -6.50 3.35
CA PHE A 110 -3.17 -5.48 3.04
C PHE A 110 -2.38 -5.02 4.27
N GLU A 111 -3.02 -4.93 5.44
CA GLU A 111 -2.30 -4.65 6.70
C GLU A 111 -1.22 -5.71 6.97
N ASP A 112 -1.56 -7.00 6.87
CA ASP A 112 -0.63 -8.09 7.11
C ASP A 112 0.51 -8.12 6.08
N TYR A 113 0.20 -7.81 4.81
CA TYR A 113 1.22 -7.58 3.79
C TYR A 113 2.16 -6.43 4.15
N ALA A 114 1.62 -5.27 4.57
CA ALA A 114 2.44 -4.13 5.00
C ALA A 114 3.34 -4.46 6.21
N LEU A 115 2.84 -5.25 7.17
CA LEU A 115 3.64 -5.76 8.28
C LEU A 115 4.78 -6.66 7.79
N SER A 116 4.54 -7.53 6.80
CA SER A 116 5.58 -8.39 6.23
C SER A 116 6.70 -7.61 5.51
N LEU A 117 6.40 -6.39 5.05
CA LEU A 117 7.40 -5.47 4.48
C LEU A 117 8.25 -4.75 5.55
N GLY A 118 7.95 -4.96 6.83
CA GLY A 118 8.67 -4.38 7.96
C GLY A 118 8.08 -3.07 8.50
N LEU A 119 6.86 -2.70 8.10
CA LEU A 119 6.14 -1.63 8.80
C LEU A 119 5.68 -2.15 10.18
N SER A 120 5.74 -1.29 11.21
CA SER A 120 5.27 -1.67 12.54
C SER A 120 3.76 -1.46 12.69
N LYS A 121 3.08 -2.29 13.49
CA LYS A 121 1.64 -2.12 13.80
C LYS A 121 1.29 -0.72 14.28
N ARG A 122 2.15 -0.09 15.10
CA ARG A 122 1.97 1.30 15.55
C ARG A 122 1.96 2.31 14.39
N PHE A 123 2.68 1.99 13.33
CA PHE A 123 2.70 2.79 12.11
C PHE A 123 1.38 2.65 11.33
N LEU A 124 0.73 1.49 11.39
CA LEU A 124 -0.55 1.16 10.73
C LEU A 124 -1.79 1.58 11.54
N SER A 125 -1.79 1.34 12.86
CA SER A 125 -2.96 1.45 13.75
C SER A 125 -3.50 2.87 13.93
N TYR A 126 -2.71 3.90 13.62
CA TYR A 126 -3.11 5.31 13.76
C TYR A 126 -3.86 5.85 12.53
N THR A 127 -4.10 5.05 11.49
CA THR A 127 -4.75 5.52 10.26
C THR A 127 -5.81 4.53 9.78
N LYS A 128 -7.09 4.93 9.78
CA LYS A 128 -8.19 4.25 9.08
C LYS A 128 -8.07 4.40 7.54
N TYR A 129 -6.91 4.09 6.95
CA TYR A 129 -6.55 4.27 5.51
C TYR A 129 -6.19 5.68 5.02
N PRO A 130 -5.46 5.80 3.88
CA PRO A 130 -4.23 5.11 3.51
C PRO A 130 -3.05 5.99 3.93
N PHE A 131 -2.10 5.39 4.63
CA PHE A 131 -0.78 5.92 4.97
C PHE A 131 -0.40 7.28 4.36
N HIS A 132 -0.54 8.34 5.15
CA HIS A 132 -0.11 9.69 4.77
C HIS A 132 1.27 9.62 4.13
N PHE A 133 1.35 10.02 2.86
CA PHE A 133 2.54 9.88 2.02
C PHE A 133 3.83 10.27 2.77
N HIS A 134 3.83 11.43 3.44
CA HIS A 134 4.99 11.93 4.19
C HIS A 134 5.36 11.09 5.42
N ARG A 135 4.39 10.42 6.04
CA ARG A 135 4.66 9.49 7.13
C ARG A 135 5.47 8.32 6.59
N LEU A 136 4.97 7.64 5.54
CA LEU A 136 5.72 6.56 4.88
C LEU A 136 7.07 7.02 4.37
N LEU A 137 7.13 8.23 3.82
CA LEU A 137 8.37 8.82 3.36
C LEU A 137 9.42 8.88 4.48
N LYS A 138 9.04 9.27 5.72
CA LYS A 138 9.95 9.22 6.87
C LYS A 138 10.42 7.79 7.18
N TRP A 139 9.53 6.80 7.09
CA TRP A 139 9.92 5.40 7.28
C TRP A 139 10.89 4.92 6.19
N VAL A 140 10.70 5.36 4.93
CA VAL A 140 11.63 5.07 3.84
C VAL A 140 13.00 5.70 4.13
N TYR A 141 13.07 7.00 4.42
CA TYR A 141 14.34 7.68 4.70
C TYR A 141 15.08 7.18 5.95
N ALA A 142 14.36 6.58 6.91
CA ALA A 142 14.99 5.96 8.08
C ALA A 142 15.87 4.75 7.72
N ASP A 143 15.69 4.15 6.54
CA ASP A 143 16.52 3.06 6.03
C ASP A 143 16.46 3.04 4.49
N TYR A 144 16.92 4.15 3.89
CA TYR A 144 16.63 4.52 2.51
C TYR A 144 16.95 3.43 1.50
N TYR A 145 18.19 2.92 1.50
CA TYR A 145 18.65 1.96 0.51
C TYR A 145 17.87 0.63 0.55
N ASN A 146 17.45 0.19 1.74
CA ASN A 146 16.69 -1.05 1.89
C ASN A 146 15.20 -0.86 1.60
N ARG A 147 14.65 0.33 1.83
CA ARG A 147 13.20 0.58 1.74
C ARG A 147 12.78 1.24 0.45
N TYR A 148 13.68 1.92 -0.25
CA TYR A 148 13.42 2.52 -1.56
C TYR A 148 12.87 1.50 -2.56
N LYS A 149 13.43 0.28 -2.58
CA LYS A 149 12.99 -0.82 -3.44
C LYS A 149 11.56 -1.32 -3.16
N LEU A 150 10.97 -0.92 -2.03
CA LEU A 150 9.60 -1.27 -1.64
C LEU A 150 8.58 -0.20 -2.07
N CYS A 151 9.02 0.88 -2.70
CA CYS A 151 8.17 2.02 -3.05
C CYS A 151 7.61 1.93 -4.46
N LYS A 152 6.43 2.52 -4.66
CA LYS A 152 5.84 2.78 -5.98
C LYS A 152 6.58 3.93 -6.67
N THR A 153 7.69 3.63 -7.33
CA THR A 153 8.67 4.63 -7.79
C THR A 153 8.17 5.54 -8.92
N GLY A 154 7.17 5.11 -9.69
CA GLY A 154 6.53 5.89 -10.74
C GLY A 154 5.50 6.91 -10.26
N TRP A 155 5.22 6.96 -8.95
CA TRP A 155 4.30 7.95 -8.40
C TRP A 155 4.86 9.36 -8.47
N LYS A 156 4.06 10.31 -8.93
CA LYS A 156 4.46 11.74 -9.03
C LYS A 156 5.03 12.28 -7.72
N SER A 157 4.39 11.97 -6.59
CA SER A 157 4.89 12.42 -5.27
C SER A 157 6.22 11.76 -4.91
N PHE A 158 6.43 10.49 -5.24
CA PHE A 158 7.71 9.84 -4.97
C PHE A 158 8.82 10.31 -5.90
N ILE A 159 8.52 10.54 -7.18
CA ILE A 159 9.47 11.19 -8.11
C ILE A 159 9.91 12.55 -7.54
N LYS A 160 8.99 13.31 -6.93
CA LYS A 160 9.29 14.63 -6.35
C LYS A 160 10.05 14.57 -5.03
N TYR A 161 9.71 13.64 -4.13
CA TYR A 161 10.20 13.65 -2.74
C TYR A 161 11.02 12.42 -2.35
N GLY A 162 11.22 11.47 -3.26
CA GLY A 162 11.84 10.17 -2.99
C GLY A 162 13.37 10.19 -3.00
N SER A 163 14.02 11.28 -3.42
CA SER A 163 15.48 11.41 -3.45
C SER A 163 15.93 12.82 -3.05
N LEU A 164 15.48 13.27 -1.88
CA LEU A 164 15.83 14.55 -1.29
C LEU A 164 17.18 14.46 -0.59
N GLU A 165 17.90 15.58 -0.55
CA GLU A 165 19.08 15.71 0.29
C GLU A 165 18.71 15.56 1.77
N ILE A 166 19.56 14.82 2.49
CA ILE A 166 19.41 14.58 3.92
C ILE A 166 20.56 15.22 4.69
N ASP A 167 20.23 15.79 5.83
CA ASP A 167 21.18 16.23 6.86
C ASP A 167 21.17 15.20 7.99
N GLU A 168 22.30 14.52 8.17
CA GLU A 168 22.51 13.55 9.24
C GLU A 168 23.35 14.16 10.35
N SER A 169 22.84 14.09 11.58
CA SER A 169 23.52 14.61 12.78
C SER A 169 23.28 13.72 13.99
N TYR A 170 24.07 13.95 15.04
CA TYR A 170 23.95 13.23 16.31
C TYR A 170 23.65 14.22 17.43
N SER A 171 22.83 13.81 18.38
CA SER A 171 22.48 14.62 19.55
C SER A 171 22.18 13.75 20.76
N GLU A 172 21.88 14.38 21.89
CA GLU A 172 21.51 13.70 23.12
C GLU A 172 20.07 14.02 23.50
N LEU A 173 19.24 12.99 23.61
CA LEU A 173 17.85 13.12 24.02
C LEU A 173 17.78 13.28 25.54
N LYS A 174 17.63 14.52 26.02
CA LYS A 174 17.65 14.86 27.45
C LYS A 174 16.38 14.56 28.25
N LYS A 175 15.27 14.22 27.57
CA LYS A 175 13.97 13.94 28.20
C LYS A 175 13.32 12.77 27.51
N ASN A 176 12.65 11.91 28.28
CA ASN A 176 11.90 10.80 27.71
C ASN A 176 10.76 11.38 26.88
N LYS A 177 10.90 11.28 25.56
CA LYS A 177 9.84 11.56 24.60
C LYS A 177 9.30 10.21 24.16
N ASN A 178 8.01 10.09 23.90
CA ASN A 178 7.41 8.86 23.38
C ASN A 178 7.80 8.62 21.91
N LEU A 179 9.10 8.57 21.63
CA LEU A 179 9.74 8.42 20.33
C LEU A 179 10.13 6.97 20.08
N TYR A 180 10.04 6.56 18.82
CA TYR A 180 10.34 5.21 18.37
C TYR A 180 11.25 5.33 17.16
N CYS A 181 12.28 4.50 17.14
CA CYS A 181 13.20 4.43 16.02
C CYS A 181 12.45 3.92 14.80
N LEU A 182 12.40 4.74 13.75
CA LEU A 182 11.72 4.35 12.51
C LEU A 182 12.46 3.26 11.74
N LYS A 183 13.72 2.95 12.09
CA LYS A 183 14.46 1.83 11.51
C LYS A 183 14.12 0.51 12.19
N CYS A 184 14.43 0.35 13.48
CA CYS A 184 14.22 -0.92 14.21
C CYS A 184 12.83 -1.07 14.87
N GLY A 185 12.05 0.01 14.99
CA GLY A 185 10.72 0.00 15.61
C GLY A 185 10.70 0.10 17.14
N ASN A 186 11.84 -0.03 17.81
CA ASN A 186 11.93 0.03 19.28
C ASN A 186 11.84 1.47 19.80
N LYS A 187 11.44 1.59 21.07
CA LYS A 187 11.42 2.87 21.78
C LYS A 187 12.84 3.46 21.87
N ILE A 188 12.94 4.77 21.75
CA ILE A 188 14.19 5.52 21.97
C ILE A 188 14.13 6.08 23.39
N ASP A 189 15.03 5.62 24.25
CA ASP A 189 15.20 6.15 25.61
C ASP A 189 16.14 7.37 25.64
N ILE A 190 16.28 7.96 26.81
CA ILE A 190 17.20 9.08 27.06
C ILE A 190 18.63 8.63 26.73
N GLY A 191 19.37 9.47 26.01
CA GLY A 191 20.74 9.16 25.58
C GLY A 191 21.04 9.60 24.16
N PRO A 192 22.13 9.10 23.55
CA PRO A 192 22.55 9.53 22.23
C PRO A 192 21.59 9.02 21.15
N VAL A 193 21.30 9.89 20.18
CA VAL A 193 20.38 9.63 19.08
C VAL A 193 20.95 10.14 17.76
N LYS A 194 20.67 9.39 16.69
CA LYS A 194 20.91 9.81 15.31
C LYS A 194 19.68 10.56 14.80
N ILE A 195 19.89 11.68 14.13
CA ILE A 195 18.84 12.55 13.61
C ILE A 195 19.03 12.69 12.10
N ILE A 196 17.99 12.35 11.34
CA ILE A 196 17.94 12.60 9.90
C ILE A 196 16.92 13.73 9.65
N LYS A 197 17.33 14.76 8.93
CA LYS A 197 16.47 15.87 8.50
C LYS A 197 16.42 15.95 6.98
N PHE A 198 15.25 16.26 6.44
CA PHE A 198 15.09 16.55 5.02
C PHE A 198 13.88 17.47 4.81
N LYS A 199 13.91 18.27 3.75
CA LYS A 199 12.84 19.23 3.45
C LYS A 199 12.01 18.77 2.26
N SER A 200 10.73 18.47 2.53
CA SER A 200 9.71 18.28 1.48
C SER A 200 8.88 19.56 1.36
N ASN A 201 7.56 19.51 1.48
CA ASN A 201 6.73 20.70 1.69
C ASN A 201 6.99 21.38 3.05
N TYR A 202 7.52 20.61 4.00
CA TYR A 202 7.91 21.04 5.33
C TYR A 202 9.16 20.28 5.79
N LEU A 203 9.79 20.77 6.85
CA LEU A 203 10.93 20.12 7.48
C LEU A 203 10.48 18.81 8.14
N ASN A 204 11.11 17.71 7.74
CA ASN A 204 10.94 16.41 8.38
C ASN A 204 12.14 16.13 9.27
N VAL A 205 11.87 15.57 10.44
CA VAL A 205 12.89 15.13 11.40
C VAL A 205 12.56 13.69 11.78
N ILE A 206 13.57 12.83 11.70
CA ILE A 206 13.54 11.41 12.08
C ILE A 206 14.55 11.23 13.21
N TYR A 207 14.16 10.50 14.26
CA TYR A 207 15.04 10.09 15.34
C TYR A 207 15.27 8.58 15.25
N LEU A 208 16.53 8.16 15.35
CA LEU A 208 16.97 6.78 15.29
C LEU A 208 17.92 6.49 16.46
N HIS A 209 18.06 5.22 16.83
CA HIS A 209 19.19 4.78 17.66
C HIS A 209 20.51 5.03 16.91
N VAL A 210 21.60 5.29 17.63
CA VAL A 210 22.92 5.57 17.01
C VAL A 210 23.39 4.44 16.10
N ASN A 211 23.12 3.19 16.48
CA ASN A 211 23.52 2.00 15.74
C ASN A 211 22.54 1.61 14.62
N CYS A 212 21.54 2.45 14.36
CA CYS A 212 20.55 2.27 13.29
C CYS A 212 20.92 3.12 12.07
#